data_AF-A0A814WI49-F1
#
_entry.id   AF-A0A814WI49-F1
#
_cell.length_a   1.000
_cell.length_b   1.000
_cell.length_c   1.000
_cell.angle_alpha   90.00
_cell.angle_beta   90.00
_cell.angle_gamma   90.00
#
_symmetry.space_group_name_H-M   'P 1'
#
loop_
_entity.id
_entity.type
_entity.pdbx_description
1 polymer ?
#
loop_
_entity_poly.entity_id
_entity_poly.type
_entity_poly.pdbx_seq_one_letter_code
_entity_poly.pdbx_strand_id
1 'polypeptide(L)'
;MYVLLIFSSILILCANGGLTVKCPETPSKWCETKEIAQACNDYKILISGLSTLEEELTWFENKLKEKNINIEDIKPLPANLNYQNWINELISSKKSYLSLITTYYAIEICYYQAWKSVKNRDYQEYADRWGSKEFEQYIDQLRVSVDNASITASDDDKNDASHLWNTIMEFEIDFWNMAINETS
;
A
#
# COMPACT_ATOMS: atom_id res chain seq x y z
N MET A 1 -1.09 -9.71 -5.06
CA MET A 1 -2.23 -9.25 -5.89
C MET A 1 -2.95 -8.02 -5.33
N TYR A 2 -2.93 -7.78 -4.00
CA TYR A 2 -3.49 -6.57 -3.36
C TYR A 2 -2.87 -5.24 -3.79
N VAL A 3 -1.57 -5.27 -4.07
CA VAL A 3 -0.82 -4.02 -4.27
C VAL A 3 -0.95 -3.48 -5.70
N LEU A 4 -1.36 -4.29 -6.68
CA LEU A 4 -1.59 -3.83 -8.06
C LEU A 4 -2.78 -2.88 -8.20
N LEU A 5 -3.80 -2.99 -7.34
CA LEU A 5 -4.98 -2.14 -7.40
C LEU A 5 -4.66 -0.72 -6.92
N ILE A 6 -4.04 -0.57 -5.74
CA ILE A 6 -3.64 0.73 -5.13
C ILE A 6 -2.85 1.61 -6.10
N PHE A 7 -1.92 1.01 -6.84
CA PHE A 7 -0.99 1.79 -7.65
C PHE A 7 -1.42 2.07 -9.08
N SER A 8 -2.30 1.25 -9.66
CA SER A 8 -2.91 1.59 -10.96
C SER A 8 -3.55 2.98 -10.90
N SER A 9 -4.06 3.37 -9.73
CA SER A 9 -4.79 4.60 -9.57
C SER A 9 -4.01 5.80 -9.06
N ILE A 10 -2.85 5.60 -8.41
CA ILE A 10 -1.91 6.70 -8.19
C ILE A 10 -1.31 7.14 -9.54
N LEU A 11 -1.01 6.18 -10.43
CA LEU A 11 -0.60 6.50 -11.81
C LEU A 11 -1.76 7.08 -12.64
N ILE A 12 -3.00 6.60 -12.47
CA ILE A 12 -4.18 7.16 -13.16
C ILE A 12 -4.59 8.52 -12.58
N LEU A 13 -4.37 8.82 -11.30
CA LEU A 13 -4.55 10.18 -10.76
C LEU A 13 -3.48 11.14 -11.31
N CYS A 14 -2.28 10.65 -11.58
CA CYS A 14 -1.26 11.40 -12.33
C CYS A 14 -1.56 11.50 -13.84
N ALA A 15 -2.27 10.53 -14.45
CA ALA A 15 -2.46 10.42 -15.90
C ALA A 15 -3.84 10.87 -16.43
N ASN A 16 -4.91 10.74 -15.65
CA ASN A 16 -6.30 11.10 -16.02
C ASN A 16 -6.75 12.44 -15.40
N GLY A 17 -5.81 13.32 -15.10
CA GLY A 17 -6.09 14.75 -15.02
C GLY A 17 -6.63 15.23 -16.36
N GLY A 18 -7.96 15.20 -16.54
CA GLY A 18 -8.72 15.81 -17.63
C GLY A 18 -8.64 17.35 -17.64
N LEU A 19 -7.47 17.88 -17.33
CA LEU A 19 -7.05 19.23 -17.64
C LEU A 19 -6.15 19.10 -18.85
N THR A 20 -6.49 19.79 -19.93
CA THR A 20 -5.52 20.15 -20.97
C THR A 20 -4.50 21.11 -20.36
N VAL A 21 -3.65 20.61 -19.47
CA VAL A 21 -2.49 21.34 -18.99
C VAL A 21 -1.49 21.28 -20.14
N LYS A 22 -1.34 22.39 -20.86
CA LYS A 22 -0.17 22.58 -21.73
C LYS A 22 1.05 22.26 -20.89
N CYS A 23 1.79 21.22 -21.29
CA CYS A 23 3.01 20.80 -20.63
C CYS A 23 3.92 22.04 -20.48
N PRO A 24 4.22 22.52 -19.26
CA PRO A 24 5.11 23.65 -19.09
C PRO A 24 6.51 23.19 -19.47
N GLU A 25 7.24 24.00 -20.22
CA GLU A 25 8.56 23.67 -20.78
C GLU A 25 9.66 23.42 -19.72
N THR A 26 9.34 23.40 -18.42
CA THR A 26 10.30 23.18 -17.33
C THR A 26 9.69 22.44 -16.11
N PRO A 27 10.41 21.46 -15.50
CA PRO A 27 9.96 20.70 -14.32
C PRO A 27 9.67 21.51 -13.05
N SER A 28 10.10 22.77 -12.98
CA SER A 28 9.96 23.61 -11.78
C SER A 28 8.54 24.13 -11.51
N LYS A 29 7.60 23.97 -12.46
CA LYS A 29 6.21 24.47 -12.34
C LYS A 29 5.20 23.44 -11.86
N TRP A 30 5.61 22.19 -11.62
CA TRP A 30 4.69 21.13 -11.21
C TRP A 30 4.24 21.25 -9.75
N CYS A 31 4.94 22.02 -8.91
CA CYS A 31 4.77 22.07 -7.45
C CYS A 31 4.16 23.40 -6.95
N GLU A 32 3.13 23.95 -7.60
CA GLU A 32 2.54 25.22 -7.17
C GLU A 32 1.67 25.11 -5.89
N THR A 33 1.26 23.90 -5.49
CA THR A 33 0.61 23.64 -4.20
C THR A 33 1.52 22.81 -3.29
N LYS A 34 1.48 23.10 -1.97
CA LYS A 34 2.34 22.41 -0.97
C LYS A 34 2.13 20.90 -0.93
N GLU A 35 0.90 20.45 -1.20
CA GLU A 35 0.54 19.03 -1.24
C GLU A 35 1.17 18.31 -2.45
N ILE A 36 1.18 18.95 -3.63
CA ILE A 36 1.86 18.40 -4.81
C ILE A 36 3.38 18.40 -4.62
N ALA A 37 3.94 19.43 -3.97
CA ALA A 37 5.37 19.49 -3.66
C ALA A 37 5.84 18.34 -2.75
N GLN A 38 5.03 17.95 -1.77
CA GLN A 38 5.33 16.82 -0.88
C GLN A 38 5.24 15.49 -1.63
N ALA A 39 4.18 15.25 -2.40
CA ALA A 39 4.06 14.07 -3.25
C ALA A 39 5.21 13.96 -4.26
N CYS A 40 5.68 15.08 -4.81
CA CYS A 40 6.86 15.14 -5.68
C CYS A 40 8.20 14.87 -4.97
N ASN A 41 8.26 14.86 -3.64
CA ASN A 41 9.44 14.41 -2.90
C ASN A 41 9.36 12.90 -2.61
N ASP A 42 8.16 12.37 -2.39
CA ASP A 42 7.93 10.98 -1.98
C ASP A 42 7.85 10.00 -3.17
N TYR A 43 7.77 10.47 -4.42
CA TYR A 43 7.65 9.61 -5.61
C TYR A 43 8.73 8.53 -5.71
N LYS A 44 9.97 8.79 -5.24
CA LYS A 44 11.04 7.79 -5.26
C LYS A 44 10.75 6.62 -4.32
N ILE A 45 10.18 6.91 -3.15
CA ILE A 45 9.76 5.91 -2.17
C ILE A 45 8.66 5.04 -2.78
N LEU A 46 7.66 5.69 -3.41
CA LEU A 46 6.56 4.99 -4.07
C LEU A 46 7.04 4.11 -5.24
N ILE A 47 7.99 4.60 -6.05
CA ILE A 47 8.58 3.81 -7.14
C ILE A 47 9.39 2.63 -6.59
N SER A 48 10.16 2.80 -5.51
CA SER A 48 10.91 1.68 -4.93
C SER A 48 9.99 0.60 -4.36
N GLY A 49 8.86 1.00 -3.74
CA GLY A 49 7.82 0.06 -3.33
C GLY A 49 7.30 -0.73 -4.54
N LEU A 50 6.95 -0.02 -5.62
CA LEU A 50 6.48 -0.63 -6.86
C LEU A 50 7.46 -1.63 -7.48
N SER A 51 8.74 -1.28 -7.55
CA SER A 51 9.76 -2.20 -8.06
C SER A 51 9.88 -3.46 -7.20
N THR A 52 9.75 -3.33 -5.89
CA THR A 52 9.79 -4.49 -4.97
C THR A 52 8.59 -5.43 -5.19
N LEU A 53 7.41 -4.88 -5.50
CA LEU A 53 6.21 -5.69 -5.74
C LEU A 53 6.32 -6.59 -6.96
N GLU A 54 7.01 -6.16 -8.01
CA GLU A 54 7.27 -7.02 -9.18
C GLU A 54 8.05 -8.27 -8.76
N GLU A 55 9.08 -8.10 -7.94
CA GLU A 55 9.88 -9.20 -7.39
C GLU A 55 9.05 -10.11 -6.47
N GLU A 56 8.18 -9.53 -5.64
CA GLU A 56 7.27 -10.29 -4.77
C GLU A 56 6.26 -11.12 -5.55
N LEU A 57 5.64 -10.56 -6.59
CA LEU A 57 4.70 -11.29 -7.44
C LEU A 57 5.38 -12.48 -8.11
N THR A 58 6.56 -12.25 -8.67
CA THR A 58 7.39 -13.30 -9.27
C THR A 58 7.73 -14.39 -8.24
N TRP A 59 8.02 -14.00 -7.01
CA TRP A 59 8.29 -14.96 -5.93
C TRP A 59 7.05 -15.77 -5.53
N PHE A 60 5.87 -15.14 -5.39
CA PHE A 60 4.62 -15.85 -5.10
C PHE A 60 4.25 -16.85 -6.20
N GLU A 61 4.43 -16.49 -7.47
CA GLU A 61 4.22 -17.41 -8.59
C GLU A 61 5.12 -18.65 -8.50
N ASN A 62 6.38 -18.48 -8.09
CA ASN A 62 7.29 -19.59 -7.88
C ASN A 62 6.87 -20.46 -6.68
N LYS A 63 6.39 -19.86 -5.59
CA LYS A 63 5.86 -20.61 -4.44
C LYS A 63 4.63 -21.45 -4.78
N LEU A 64 3.75 -20.93 -5.63
CA LEU A 64 2.60 -21.68 -6.13
C LEU A 64 3.06 -22.90 -6.93
N LYS A 65 4.04 -22.74 -7.83
CA LYS A 65 4.64 -23.85 -8.60
C LYS A 65 5.30 -24.90 -7.69
N GLU A 66 6.10 -24.47 -6.71
CA GLU A 66 6.74 -25.36 -5.73
C GLU A 66 5.74 -26.20 -4.95
N LYS A 67 4.59 -25.61 -4.60
CA LYS A 67 3.50 -26.28 -3.87
C LYS A 67 2.52 -27.02 -4.76
N ASN A 68 2.73 -27.01 -6.08
CA ASN A 68 1.81 -27.55 -7.09
C ASN A 68 0.37 -27.02 -6.93
N ILE A 69 0.25 -25.73 -6.63
CA ILE A 69 -1.02 -25.01 -6.50
C ILE A 69 -1.26 -24.22 -7.78
N ASN A 70 -2.44 -24.39 -8.38
CA ASN A 70 -2.89 -23.59 -9.52
C ASN A 70 -3.73 -22.41 -9.01
N ILE A 71 -3.35 -21.18 -9.37
CA ILE A 71 -4.01 -19.96 -8.90
C ILE A 71 -5.46 -19.86 -9.36
N GLU A 72 -5.79 -20.39 -10.54
CA GLU A 72 -7.15 -20.37 -11.10
C GLU A 72 -8.14 -21.21 -10.29
N ASP A 73 -7.64 -22.16 -9.51
CA ASP A 73 -8.46 -23.00 -8.63
C ASP A 73 -8.71 -22.34 -7.26
N ILE A 74 -8.01 -21.23 -6.95
CA ILE A 74 -8.13 -20.52 -5.68
C ILE A 74 -9.26 -19.49 -5.78
N LYS A 75 -10.27 -19.62 -4.92
CA LYS A 75 -11.33 -18.63 -4.80
C LYS A 75 -11.01 -17.65 -3.68
N PRO A 76 -11.03 -16.33 -3.93
CA PRO A 76 -10.87 -15.34 -2.88
C PRO A 76 -11.98 -15.48 -1.82
N LEU A 77 -11.59 -15.43 -0.56
CA LEU A 77 -12.53 -15.48 0.57
C LEU A 77 -13.24 -14.15 0.80
N PRO A 78 -14.36 -14.12 1.55
CA PRO A 78 -15.10 -12.89 1.80
C PRO A 78 -14.25 -11.74 2.36
N ALA A 79 -13.40 -12.01 3.35
CA ALA A 79 -12.49 -11.01 3.92
C ALA A 79 -11.55 -10.42 2.84
N ASN A 80 -11.02 -11.29 1.98
CA ASN A 80 -10.15 -10.92 0.88
C ASN A 80 -10.87 -10.03 -0.15
N LEU A 81 -12.07 -10.44 -0.59
CA LEU A 81 -12.90 -9.69 -1.54
C LEU A 81 -13.35 -8.34 -1.00
N ASN A 82 -13.79 -8.29 0.26
CA ASN A 82 -14.25 -7.05 0.90
C ASN A 82 -13.11 -6.02 0.94
N TYR A 83 -11.92 -6.46 1.31
CA TYR A 83 -10.74 -5.58 1.35
C TYR A 83 -10.38 -5.06 -0.04
N GLN A 84 -10.38 -5.93 -1.06
CA GLN A 84 -10.15 -5.50 -2.45
C GLN A 84 -11.18 -4.49 -2.95
N ASN A 85 -12.47 -4.73 -2.70
CA ASN A 85 -13.54 -3.83 -3.10
C ASN A 85 -13.40 -2.46 -2.44
N TRP A 86 -13.12 -2.43 -1.13
CA TRP A 86 -12.92 -1.19 -0.40
C TRP A 86 -11.69 -0.42 -0.92
N ILE A 87 -10.58 -1.10 -1.23
CA ILE A 87 -9.41 -0.47 -1.85
C ILE A 87 -9.80 0.17 -3.20
N ASN A 88 -10.55 -0.53 -4.04
CA ASN A 88 -11.01 -0.02 -5.34
C ASN A 88 -11.93 1.21 -5.21
N GLU A 89 -12.79 1.22 -4.19
CA GLU A 89 -13.64 2.36 -3.87
C GLU A 89 -12.81 3.55 -3.38
N LEU A 90 -11.88 3.32 -2.46
CA LEU A 90 -10.97 4.35 -1.93
C LEU A 90 -10.20 5.04 -3.07
N ILE A 91 -9.64 4.23 -3.95
CA ILE A 91 -8.93 4.64 -5.16
C ILE A 91 -9.78 5.51 -6.09
N SER A 92 -11.05 5.14 -6.25
CA SER A 92 -11.99 5.87 -7.10
C SER A 92 -12.48 7.15 -6.44
N SER A 93 -12.24 7.30 -5.13
CA SER A 93 -12.58 8.48 -4.36
C SER A 93 -11.46 9.52 -4.41
N LYS A 94 -11.84 10.80 -4.42
CA LYS A 94 -10.90 11.93 -4.46
C LYS A 94 -10.37 12.25 -3.06
N LYS A 95 -9.57 11.35 -2.49
CA LYS A 95 -8.92 11.55 -1.19
C LYS A 95 -7.73 12.50 -1.28
N SER A 96 -7.39 13.15 -0.17
CA SER A 96 -6.17 13.93 -0.05
C SER A 96 -4.93 13.04 -0.01
N TYR A 97 -3.77 13.65 -0.26
CA TYR A 97 -2.51 12.93 -0.24
C TYR A 97 -2.25 12.29 1.13
N LEU A 98 -2.53 13.01 2.23
CA LEU A 98 -2.37 12.49 3.59
C LEU A 98 -3.19 11.21 3.80
N SER A 99 -4.45 11.19 3.38
CA SER A 99 -5.32 10.01 3.48
C SER A 99 -4.77 8.81 2.72
N LEU A 100 -4.28 9.02 1.50
CA LEU A 100 -3.74 7.96 0.66
C LEU A 100 -2.39 7.43 1.19
N ILE A 101 -1.46 8.30 1.56
CA ILE A 101 -0.15 7.88 2.09
C ILE A 101 -0.28 7.22 3.46
N THR A 102 -1.23 7.66 4.30
CA THR A 102 -1.55 7.01 5.57
C THR A 102 -2.12 5.62 5.36
N THR A 103 -3.04 5.47 4.40
CA THR A 103 -3.59 4.16 4.03
C THR A 103 -2.50 3.22 3.57
N TYR A 104 -1.62 3.70 2.68
CA TYR A 104 -0.53 2.88 2.16
C TYR A 104 0.46 2.47 3.27
N TYR A 105 0.86 3.42 4.11
CA TYR A 105 1.70 3.14 5.29
C TYR A 105 1.06 2.12 6.24
N ALA A 106 -0.25 2.24 6.52
CA ALA A 106 -0.98 1.34 7.41
C ALA A 106 -0.96 -0.13 6.94
N ILE A 107 -1.09 -0.36 5.63
CA ILE A 107 -1.02 -1.70 5.04
C ILE A 107 0.39 -2.29 5.24
N GLU A 108 1.42 -1.52 4.90
CA GLU A 108 2.80 -1.98 4.90
C GLU A 108 3.31 -2.23 6.34
N ILE A 109 2.97 -1.35 7.30
CA ILE A 109 3.37 -1.52 8.71
C ILE A 109 2.69 -2.74 9.34
N CYS A 110 1.45 -3.06 8.98
CA CYS A 110 0.77 -4.27 9.46
C CYS A 110 1.49 -5.53 9.01
N TYR A 111 1.85 -5.62 7.72
CA TYR A 111 2.66 -6.72 7.20
C TYR A 111 4.01 -6.82 7.91
N TYR A 112 4.72 -5.69 8.07
CA TYR A 112 6.00 -5.66 8.75
C TYR A 112 5.91 -6.20 10.18
N GLN A 113 4.96 -5.68 10.97
CA GLN A 113 4.81 -6.09 12.37
C GLN A 113 4.42 -7.57 12.49
N ALA A 114 3.53 -8.05 11.63
CA ALA A 114 3.15 -9.46 11.60
C ALA A 114 4.37 -10.35 11.33
N TRP A 115 5.11 -10.10 10.26
CA TRP A 115 6.24 -10.94 9.85
C TRP A 115 7.46 -10.83 10.76
N LYS A 116 7.76 -9.63 11.30
CA LYS A 116 8.82 -9.44 12.31
C LYS A 116 8.56 -10.25 13.58
N SER A 117 7.29 -10.54 13.89
CA SER A 117 6.91 -11.30 15.10
C SER A 117 7.01 -12.82 14.93
N VAL A 118 7.11 -13.32 13.69
CA VAL A 118 7.12 -14.76 13.39
C VAL A 118 8.40 -15.42 13.91
N LYS A 119 8.24 -16.48 14.71
CA LYS A 119 9.35 -17.31 15.22
C LYS A 119 9.37 -18.73 14.66
N ASN A 120 8.36 -19.10 13.87
CA ASN A 120 8.26 -20.42 13.28
C ASN A 120 9.22 -20.50 12.08
N ARG A 121 10.16 -21.46 12.14
CA ARG A 121 11.19 -21.67 11.12
C ARG A 121 10.63 -22.09 9.76
N ASP A 122 9.45 -22.73 9.73
CA ASP A 122 8.81 -23.15 8.48
C ASP A 122 8.41 -21.95 7.60
N TYR A 123 8.27 -20.77 8.21
CA TYR A 123 7.94 -19.52 7.54
C TYR A 123 9.10 -18.51 7.56
N GLN A 124 10.33 -18.97 7.85
CA GLN A 124 11.50 -18.08 7.96
C GLN A 124 11.74 -17.28 6.68
N GLU A 125 11.58 -17.91 5.50
CA GLU A 125 11.76 -17.22 4.21
C GLU A 125 10.79 -16.03 4.04
N TYR A 126 9.58 -16.12 4.59
CA TYR A 126 8.58 -15.06 4.56
C TYR A 126 8.97 -13.94 5.55
N ALA A 127 9.37 -14.34 6.76
CA ALA A 127 9.86 -13.42 7.78
C ALA A 127 11.15 -12.68 7.34
N ASP A 128 12.04 -13.33 6.58
CA ASP A 128 13.26 -12.73 6.05
C ASP A 128 12.99 -11.69 4.95
N ARG A 129 11.78 -11.69 4.36
CA ARG A 129 11.35 -10.66 3.40
C ARG A 129 10.74 -9.48 4.13
N TRP A 130 9.58 -9.70 4.74
CA TRP A 130 8.77 -8.64 5.34
C TRP A 130 9.09 -8.34 6.79
N GLY A 131 9.99 -9.08 7.44
CA GLY A 131 10.54 -8.76 8.76
C GLY A 131 11.99 -8.26 8.70
N SER A 132 12.52 -8.05 7.48
CA SER A 132 13.89 -7.63 7.24
C SER A 132 14.18 -6.20 7.71
N LYS A 133 15.48 -5.88 7.81
CA LYS A 133 15.92 -4.52 8.14
C LYS A 133 15.71 -3.57 6.95
N GLU A 134 15.85 -4.09 5.73
CA GLU A 134 15.61 -3.36 4.49
C GLU A 134 14.15 -2.92 4.42
N PHE A 135 13.21 -3.82 4.73
CA PHE A 135 11.79 -3.48 4.78
C PHE A 135 11.49 -2.52 5.95
N GLU A 136 12.09 -2.70 7.14
CA GLU A 136 11.97 -1.72 8.25
C GLU A 136 12.35 -0.29 7.82
N GLN A 137 13.44 -0.14 7.06
CA GLN A 137 13.87 1.16 6.54
C GLN A 137 12.86 1.76 5.55
N TYR A 138 12.25 0.92 4.71
CA TYR A 138 11.20 1.35 3.79
C TYR A 138 9.95 1.84 4.54
N ILE A 139 9.52 1.09 5.56
CA ILE A 139 8.41 1.49 6.44
C ILE A 139 8.71 2.82 7.14
N ASP A 140 9.94 3.03 7.63
CA ASP A 140 10.34 4.29 8.25
C ASP A 140 10.29 5.48 7.27
N GLN A 141 10.63 5.26 6.00
CA GLN A 141 10.49 6.29 4.96
C GLN A 141 9.03 6.66 4.73
N LEU A 142 8.14 5.67 4.64
CA LEU A 142 6.68 5.91 4.51
C LEU A 142 6.12 6.65 5.72
N ARG A 143 6.54 6.28 6.94
CA ARG A 143 6.15 6.99 8.17
C ARG A 143 6.54 8.47 8.11
N VAL A 144 7.76 8.76 7.67
CA VAL A 144 8.23 10.16 7.50
C VAL A 144 7.39 10.91 6.46
N SER A 145 6.98 10.26 5.36
CA SER A 145 6.07 10.88 4.38
C SER A 145 4.69 11.21 4.99
N VAL A 146 4.13 10.31 5.80
CA VAL A 146 2.89 10.56 6.56
C VAL A 146 3.06 11.73 7.54
N ASP A 147 4.13 11.70 8.34
CA ASP A 147 4.44 12.75 9.31
C ASP A 147 4.54 14.11 8.61
N ASN A 148 5.25 14.20 7.50
CA ASN A 148 5.40 15.43 6.72
C ASN A 148 4.08 15.93 6.11
N ALA A 149 3.30 15.02 5.52
CA ALA A 149 1.98 15.37 4.96
C ALA A 149 1.03 15.92 6.03
N SER A 150 1.12 15.40 7.26
CA SER A 150 0.27 15.81 8.38
C SER A 150 0.52 17.25 8.85
N ILE A 151 1.76 17.76 8.72
CA ILE A 151 2.13 19.12 9.18
C ILE A 151 1.31 20.19 8.48
N THR A 152 1.03 20.01 7.19
CA THR A 152 0.34 21.00 6.35
C THR A 152 -1.12 20.68 6.06
N ALA A 153 -1.60 19.50 6.47
CA ALA A 153 -2.96 19.05 6.22
C ALA A 153 -3.99 19.80 7.05
N SER A 154 -5.21 19.91 6.51
CA SER A 154 -6.37 20.41 7.24
C SER A 154 -6.77 19.45 8.36
N ASP A 155 -7.56 19.94 9.33
CA ASP A 155 -8.08 19.07 10.38
C ASP A 155 -9.04 18.00 9.82
N ASP A 156 -9.79 18.33 8.77
CA ASP A 156 -10.66 17.38 8.07
C ASP A 156 -9.83 16.25 7.42
N ASP A 157 -8.72 16.58 6.75
CA ASP A 157 -7.82 15.57 6.16
C ASP A 157 -7.17 14.68 7.22
N LYS A 158 -6.79 15.25 8.37
CA LYS A 158 -6.23 14.46 9.49
C LYS A 158 -7.25 13.51 10.09
N ASN A 159 -8.50 13.97 10.21
CA ASN A 159 -9.61 13.14 10.69
C ASN A 159 -9.92 12.01 9.70
N ASP A 160 -9.95 12.31 8.39
CA ASP A 160 -10.14 11.30 7.34
C ASP A 160 -8.99 10.27 7.34
N ALA A 161 -7.74 10.72 7.41
CA ALA A 161 -6.58 9.83 7.49
C ALA A 161 -6.62 8.93 8.74
N SER A 162 -7.03 9.48 9.89
CA SER A 162 -7.21 8.72 11.13
C SER A 162 -8.34 7.69 11.02
N HIS A 163 -9.43 8.03 10.34
CA HIS A 163 -10.51 7.10 10.06
C HIS A 163 -10.03 5.94 9.17
N LEU A 164 -9.35 6.26 8.07
CA LEU A 164 -8.79 5.27 7.14
C LEU A 164 -7.78 4.35 7.82
N TRP A 165 -6.93 4.87 8.70
CA TRP A 165 -6.03 4.06 9.52
C TRP A 165 -6.79 2.97 10.29
N ASN A 166 -7.84 3.34 11.02
CA ASN A 166 -8.63 2.39 11.80
C ASN A 166 -9.34 1.37 10.89
N THR A 167 -9.88 1.82 9.76
CA THR A 167 -10.50 0.94 8.77
C THR A 167 -9.52 -0.09 8.22
N ILE A 168 -8.28 0.30 7.93
CA ILE A 168 -7.23 -0.65 7.51
C ILE A 168 -6.94 -1.67 8.61
N MET A 169 -6.84 -1.25 9.88
CA MET A 169 -6.61 -2.19 10.97
C MET A 169 -7.72 -3.26 11.05
N GLU A 170 -8.98 -2.87 10.84
CA GLU A 170 -10.11 -3.81 10.80
C GLU A 170 -9.97 -4.81 9.63
N PHE A 171 -9.64 -4.32 8.43
CA PHE A 171 -9.41 -5.19 7.28
C PHE A 171 -8.22 -6.14 7.46
N GLU A 172 -7.13 -5.67 8.05
CA GLU A 172 -5.96 -6.50 8.36
C GLU A 172 -6.32 -7.60 9.37
N ILE A 173 -7.07 -7.27 10.43
CA ILE A 173 -7.56 -8.27 11.40
C ILE A 173 -8.38 -9.35 10.70
N ASP A 174 -9.33 -8.96 9.84
CA ASP A 174 -10.17 -9.90 9.10
C ASP A 174 -9.36 -10.75 8.11
N PHE A 175 -8.37 -10.15 7.44
CA PHE A 175 -7.46 -10.84 6.54
C PHE A 175 -6.64 -11.91 7.27
N TRP A 176 -6.09 -11.62 8.45
CA TRP A 176 -5.35 -12.62 9.22
C TRP A 176 -6.26 -13.71 9.80
N ASN A 177 -7.46 -13.32 10.25
CA ASN A 177 -8.44 -14.26 10.79
C ASN A 177 -8.92 -15.27 9.75
N MET A 178 -9.00 -14.91 8.46
CA MET A 178 -9.42 -15.85 7.42
C MET A 178 -8.46 -17.05 7.33
N ALA A 179 -7.15 -16.84 7.51
CA ALA A 179 -6.16 -17.92 7.44
C ALA A 179 -6.21 -18.87 8.66
N ILE A 180 -6.70 -18.38 9.80
CA ILE A 180 -6.83 -19.17 11.03
C ILE A 180 -8.16 -19.93 11.04
N ASN A 181 -9.25 -19.25 10.71
CA ASN A 181 -10.61 -19.78 10.86
C ASN A 181 -11.00 -20.79 9.77
N GLU A 182 -10.29 -20.86 8.65
CA GLU A 182 -10.47 -21.93 7.65
C GLU A 182 -9.94 -23.29 8.10
N THR A 183 -9.13 -23.33 9.16
CA THR A 183 -8.57 -24.60 9.70
C THR A 183 -9.41 -25.21 10.83
N SER A 184 -10.59 -24.66 11.12
CA SER A 184 -11.55 -25.15 12.12
C SER A 184 -12.72 -25.89 11.48
#